data_AF-A0A923Y3E5-F1
#
_entry.id   AF-A0A923Y3E5-F1
#
_cell.length_a   1.000
_cell.length_b   1.000
_cell.length_c   1.000
_cell.angle_alpha   90.00
_cell.angle_beta   90.00
_cell.angle_gamma   90.00
#
_symmetry.space_group_name_H-M   'P 1'
#
loop_
_entity.id
_entity.type
_entity.pdbx_description
1 polymer ?
#
loop_
_entity_poly.entity_id
_entity_poly.type
_entity_poly.pdbx_seq_one_letter_code
_entity_poly.pdbx_strand_id
1 'polypeptide(L)'
;ETYGYRFPADIPKTVLKPMLAIYPQLRGTRIDYAWGGTLAITMNRMPCFTRPQPNVLSASGYSGHGVAMATLAGKILAEATATQSASFDLMAQVPQQAFPGGTSLRAPLLALAMTWYAMRDRLGV
;
A
#
# COMPACT_ATOMS: atom_id res chain seq x y z
N GLU A 1 -10.56 -5.53 -1.23
CA GLU A 1 -9.77 -4.50 -1.93
C GLU A 1 -9.80 -4.74 -3.43
N THR A 2 -9.59 -3.71 -4.23
CA THR A 2 -9.44 -3.83 -5.69
C THR A 2 -7.95 -3.83 -6.02
N TYR A 3 -7.47 -4.86 -6.70
CA TYR A 3 -6.03 -5.08 -6.95
C TYR A 3 -5.59 -4.61 -8.35
N GLY A 4 -6.43 -3.81 -9.02
CA GLY A 4 -6.15 -3.21 -10.32
C GLY A 4 -6.01 -1.69 -10.22
N TYR A 5 -5.44 -1.09 -11.26
CA TYR A 5 -5.28 0.37 -11.36
C TYR A 5 -6.56 1.13 -11.71
N ARG A 6 -7.67 0.42 -12.00
CA ARG A 6 -8.96 1.01 -12.33
C ARG A 6 -9.87 0.98 -11.10
N PHE A 7 -10.42 2.13 -10.77
CA PHE A 7 -11.43 2.25 -9.72
C PHE A 7 -12.78 1.71 -10.22
N PRO A 8 -13.58 1.07 -9.35
CA PRO A 8 -14.96 0.73 -9.66
C PRO A 8 -15.75 1.99 -10.03
N ALA A 9 -16.68 1.87 -10.98
CA ALA A 9 -17.58 2.98 -11.34
C ALA A 9 -18.46 3.43 -10.16
N ASP A 10 -18.75 2.51 -9.24
CA ASP A 10 -19.53 2.74 -8.03
C ASP A 10 -18.74 2.28 -6.80
N ILE A 11 -17.94 3.20 -6.25
CA ILE A 11 -17.15 2.99 -5.04
C ILE A 11 -18.04 2.72 -3.82
N PRO A 12 -19.10 3.51 -3.53
CA PRO A 12 -20.00 3.24 -2.40
C PRO A 12 -20.51 1.80 -2.39
N LYS A 13 -21.05 1.30 -3.51
CA LYS A 13 -21.59 -0.05 -3.59
C LYS A 13 -20.55 -1.13 -3.30
N THR A 14 -19.30 -0.89 -3.69
CA THR A 14 -18.18 -1.81 -3.45
C THR A 14 -17.85 -1.93 -1.96
N VAL A 15 -17.82 -0.81 -1.23
CA VAL A 15 -17.44 -0.78 0.19
C VAL A 15 -18.62 -1.07 1.13
N LEU A 16 -19.86 -0.83 0.70
CA LEU A 16 -21.06 -1.07 1.49
C LEU A 16 -21.24 -2.55 1.85
N LYS A 17 -20.94 -3.47 0.93
CA LYS A 17 -21.11 -4.91 1.18
C LYS A 17 -20.30 -5.40 2.40
N PRO A 18 -18.97 -5.21 2.48
CA PRO A 18 -18.21 -5.60 3.66
C PRO A 18 -18.55 -4.75 4.89
N MET A 19 -18.86 -3.46 4.72
CA MET A 19 -19.26 -2.60 5.85
C MET A 19 -20.51 -3.13 6.55
N LEU A 20 -21.55 -3.49 5.79
CA LEU A 20 -22.81 -4.00 6.35
C LEU A 20 -22.70 -5.43 6.91
N ALA A 21 -21.69 -6.19 6.50
CA ALA A 21 -21.38 -7.47 7.12
C ALA A 21 -20.87 -7.31 8.56
N ILE A 22 -20.13 -6.22 8.83
CA ILE A 22 -19.57 -5.90 10.16
C ILE A 22 -20.55 -5.04 10.97
N TYR A 23 -21.21 -4.08 10.32
CA TYR A 23 -22.08 -3.07 10.92
C TYR A 23 -23.49 -3.09 10.28
N PRO A 24 -24.29 -4.13 10.55
CA PRO A 24 -25.62 -4.28 9.94
C PRO A 24 -26.59 -3.13 10.27
N GLN A 25 -26.41 -2.45 11.40
CA GLN A 25 -27.22 -1.31 11.84
C GLN A 25 -27.09 -0.08 10.94
N LEU A 26 -26.06 -0.01 10.09
CA LEU A 26 -25.85 1.10 9.14
C LEU A 26 -26.62 0.90 7.82
N ARG A 27 -27.49 -0.12 7.73
CA ARG A 27 -28.28 -0.38 6.53
C ARG A 27 -29.24 0.79 6.28
N GLY A 28 -29.18 1.34 5.06
CA GLY A 28 -30.04 2.44 4.63
C GLY A 28 -29.53 3.84 5.02
N THR A 29 -28.42 3.93 5.77
CA THR A 29 -27.78 5.21 6.07
C THR A 29 -27.25 5.87 4.79
N ARG A 30 -27.42 7.19 4.67
CA ARG A 30 -26.88 7.97 3.54
C ARG A 30 -25.35 7.97 3.60
N ILE A 31 -24.71 7.73 2.46
CA ILE A 31 -23.27 7.90 2.27
C ILE A 31 -23.04 9.24 1.59
N ASP A 32 -22.43 10.18 2.31
CA ASP A 32 -22.16 11.51 1.77
C ASP A 32 -20.97 11.53 0.82
N TYR A 33 -19.95 10.71 1.10
CA TYR A 33 -18.70 10.67 0.35
C TYR A 33 -18.15 9.26 0.26
N ALA A 34 -17.59 8.93 -0.91
CA ALA A 34 -16.81 7.73 -1.11
C ALA A 34 -15.68 8.03 -2.07
N TRP A 35 -14.49 7.52 -1.77
CA TRP A 35 -13.32 7.69 -2.61
C TRP A 35 -12.47 6.43 -2.58
N GLY A 36 -11.61 6.31 -3.57
CA GLY A 36 -10.58 5.29 -3.66
C GLY A 36 -9.23 5.95 -3.90
N GLY A 37 -8.17 5.27 -3.53
CA GLY A 37 -6.80 5.71 -3.78
C GLY A 37 -5.93 4.54 -4.21
N THR A 38 -4.90 4.84 -5.00
CA THR A 38 -3.90 3.86 -5.38
C THR A 38 -2.86 3.77 -4.27
N LEU A 39 -2.62 2.57 -3.75
CA LEU A 39 -1.60 2.33 -2.75
C LEU A 39 -0.31 1.82 -3.41
N ALA A 40 0.81 2.45 -3.05
CA ALA A 40 2.12 1.89 -3.30
C ALA A 40 2.43 0.86 -2.21
N ILE A 41 2.50 -0.41 -2.59
CA ILE A 41 2.72 -1.53 -1.68
C ILE A 41 4.03 -2.22 -2.04
N THR A 42 4.88 -2.42 -1.03
CA THR A 42 6.14 -3.18 -1.12
C THR A 42 5.91 -4.66 -0.79
N MET A 43 6.83 -5.53 -1.22
CA MET A 43 6.75 -6.97 -0.97
C MET A 43 6.80 -7.32 0.52
N ASN A 44 7.65 -6.62 1.28
CA ASN A 44 7.83 -6.82 2.71
C ASN A 44 6.89 -5.96 3.57
N ARG A 45 5.97 -5.19 2.96
CA ARG A 45 5.04 -4.27 3.64
C ARG A 45 5.72 -3.13 4.42
N MET A 46 7.03 -2.94 4.25
CA MET A 46 7.81 -1.87 4.90
C MET A 46 7.96 -0.67 3.96
N PRO A 47 8.11 0.57 4.48
CA PRO A 47 8.45 1.73 3.67
C PRO A 47 9.73 1.51 2.86
N CYS A 48 9.75 2.03 1.63
CA CYS A 48 10.89 1.96 0.72
C CYS A 48 11.65 3.29 0.74
N PHE A 49 12.80 3.30 1.39
CA PHE A 49 13.75 4.42 1.38
C PHE A 49 14.86 4.11 0.38
N THR A 50 15.08 5.00 -0.59
CA THR A 50 16.11 4.83 -1.61
C THR A 50 16.73 6.16 -2.00
N ARG A 51 17.97 6.11 -2.49
CA ARG A 51 18.68 7.25 -3.08
C ARG A 51 18.95 6.96 -4.56
N PRO A 52 18.02 7.27 -5.48
CA PRO A 52 18.18 6.94 -6.90
C PRO A 52 19.36 7.66 -7.56
N GLN A 53 19.72 8.84 -7.05
CA GLN A 53 20.85 9.68 -7.52
C GLN A 53 21.48 10.40 -6.32
N PRO A 54 22.73 10.90 -6.39
CA PRO A 54 23.43 11.47 -5.23
C PRO A 54 22.64 12.54 -4.47
N ASN A 55 21.88 13.37 -5.18
CA ASN A 55 21.08 14.48 -4.65
C ASN A 55 19.56 14.21 -4.64
N VAL A 56 19.13 12.96 -4.82
CA VAL A 56 17.70 12.58 -4.86
C VAL A 56 17.42 11.58 -3.75
N LEU A 57 16.56 11.96 -2.81
CA LEU A 57 16.05 11.09 -1.75
C LEU A 57 14.62 10.68 -2.09
N SER A 58 14.28 9.42 -1.84
CA SER A 58 12.94 8.90 -2.02
C SER A 58 12.49 8.12 -0.79
N ALA A 59 11.29 8.42 -0.31
CA ALA A 59 10.56 7.61 0.66
C ALA A 59 9.16 7.31 0.09
N SER A 60 8.86 6.03 -0.14
CA SER A 60 7.66 5.59 -0.82
C SER A 60 7.17 4.25 -0.28
N GLY A 61 6.12 3.67 -0.87
CA GLY A 61 5.76 2.27 -0.59
C GLY A 61 5.26 2.01 0.84
N TYR A 62 4.62 2.99 1.48
CA TYR A 62 4.15 2.90 2.87
C TYR A 62 3.11 1.80 3.13
N SER A 63 2.67 1.07 2.09
CA SER A 63 1.89 -0.16 2.23
C SER A 63 0.63 -0.02 3.11
N GLY A 64 -0.07 1.11 2.99
CA GLY A 64 -1.28 1.41 3.76
C GLY A 64 -1.04 2.13 5.10
N HIS A 65 0.21 2.26 5.54
CA HIS A 65 0.58 2.90 6.82
C HIS A 65 1.04 4.36 6.65
N GLY A 66 0.71 4.98 5.51
CA GLY A 66 1.23 6.29 5.13
C GLY A 66 0.88 7.40 6.12
N VAL A 67 -0.32 7.39 6.71
CA VAL A 67 -0.74 8.43 7.67
C VAL A 67 0.18 8.48 8.89
N ALA A 68 0.56 7.31 9.43
CA ALA A 68 1.45 7.25 10.59
C ALA A 68 2.93 7.40 10.20
N MET A 69 3.35 6.75 9.12
CA MET A 69 4.76 6.65 8.76
C MET A 69 5.30 7.83 7.95
N ALA A 70 4.45 8.56 7.22
CA ALA A 70 4.90 9.66 6.37
C ALA A 70 5.48 10.83 7.18
N THR A 71 4.96 11.10 8.38
CA THR A 71 5.50 12.16 9.25
C THR A 71 6.92 11.83 9.71
N LEU A 72 7.16 10.58 10.13
CA LEU A 72 8.50 10.11 10.46
C LEU A 72 9.42 10.13 9.23
N ALA A 73 8.94 9.66 8.08
CA ALA A 73 9.69 9.70 6.84
C ALA A 73 10.08 11.12 6.44
N GLY A 74 9.17 12.09 6.59
CA GLY A 74 9.44 13.50 6.34
C GLY A 74 10.54 14.05 7.24
N LYS A 75 10.51 13.73 8.53
CA LYS A 75 11.59 14.08 9.47
C LYS A 75 12.93 13.49 9.04
N ILE A 76 12.97 12.18 8.74
CA ILE A 76 14.19 11.49 8.31
C ILE A 76 14.76 12.10 7.02
N LEU A 77 13.90 12.43 6.06
CA LEU A 77 14.30 13.08 4.82
C LEU A 77 14.86 14.50 5.08
N ALA A 78 14.23 15.28 5.96
CA ALA A 78 14.72 16.60 6.33
C ALA A 78 16.11 16.53 7.00
N GLU A 79 16.31 15.60 7.94
CA GLU A 79 17.61 15.34 8.58
C GLU A 79 18.67 14.96 7.53
N ALA A 80 18.33 14.05 6.61
CA ALA A 80 19.24 13.62 5.56
C ALA A 80 19.64 14.77 4.60
N THR A 81 18.73 15.73 4.35
CA THR A 81 19.07 16.95 3.59
C THR A 81 19.96 17.91 4.36
N ALA A 82 19.85 17.94 5.70
CA ALA A 82 20.68 18.74 6.60
C ALA A 82 21.96 18.01 7.04
N THR A 83 22.52 17.17 6.16
CA THR A 83 23.75 16.37 6.33
C THR A 83 23.73 15.35 7.48
N GLN A 84 22.56 15.02 8.04
CA GLN A 84 22.38 13.98 9.06
C GLN A 84 21.67 12.75 8.45
N SER A 85 22.43 11.85 7.83
CA SER A 85 21.85 10.73 7.07
C SER A 85 21.65 9.42 7.84
N ALA A 86 22.10 9.31 9.10
CA ALA A 86 22.12 8.03 9.82
C ALA A 86 20.76 7.31 9.84
N SER A 87 19.67 8.03 10.16
CA SER A 87 18.31 7.47 10.15
C SER A 87 17.86 7.05 8.75
N PHE A 88 18.23 7.83 7.72
CA PHE A 88 17.91 7.50 6.34
C PHE A 88 18.67 6.27 5.86
N ASP A 89 19.97 6.21 6.14
CA ASP A 89 20.85 5.11 5.74
C ASP A 89 20.44 3.81 6.44
N LEU A 90 19.95 3.88 7.68
CA LEU A 90 19.34 2.74 8.37
C LEU A 90 18.08 2.25 7.66
N MET A 91 17.16 3.14 7.32
CA MET A 91 15.93 2.77 6.62
C MET A 91 16.20 2.25 5.21
N ALA A 92 17.22 2.77 4.53
CA ALA A 92 17.62 2.34 3.20
C ALA A 92 18.26 0.93 3.18
N GLN A 93 18.73 0.42 4.32
CA GLN A 93 19.24 -0.94 4.44
C GLN A 93 18.12 -2.01 4.45
N VAL A 94 16.86 -1.61 4.65
CA VAL A 94 15.74 -2.55 4.64
C VAL A 94 15.62 -3.18 3.24
N PRO A 95 15.76 -4.51 3.10
CA PRO A 95 15.80 -5.16 1.78
C PRO A 95 14.56 -4.87 0.94
N GLN A 96 14.75 -4.22 -0.21
CA GLN A 96 13.70 -3.94 -1.19
C GLN A 96 13.78 -4.95 -2.33
N GLN A 97 13.13 -6.10 -2.16
CA GLN A 97 13.11 -7.12 -3.20
C GLN A 97 12.25 -6.68 -4.38
N ALA A 98 12.80 -6.81 -5.58
CA ALA A 98 12.04 -6.68 -6.81
C ALA A 98 10.97 -7.77 -6.87
N PHE A 99 9.86 -7.48 -7.55
CA PHE A 99 8.84 -8.48 -7.79
C PHE A 99 9.42 -9.63 -8.64
N PRO A 100 9.18 -10.91 -8.29
CA PRO A 100 9.71 -12.04 -9.08
C PRO A 100 9.26 -11.94 -10.54
N GLY A 101 10.22 -11.95 -11.47
CA GLY A 101 9.94 -11.77 -12.90
C GLY A 101 9.61 -10.32 -13.32
N GLY A 102 9.89 -9.35 -12.45
CA GLY A 102 9.82 -7.92 -12.77
C GLY A 102 8.41 -7.43 -13.11
N THR A 103 8.35 -6.38 -13.93
CA THR A 103 7.09 -5.69 -14.26
C THR A 103 6.12 -6.57 -15.05
N SER A 104 6.62 -7.45 -15.93
CA SER A 104 5.78 -8.31 -16.77
C SER A 104 5.03 -9.38 -15.97
N LEU A 105 5.68 -9.95 -14.94
CA LEU A 105 5.06 -11.00 -14.11
C LEU A 105 4.31 -10.44 -12.89
N ARG A 106 4.44 -9.14 -12.57
CA ARG A 106 3.76 -8.52 -11.42
C ARG A 106 2.24 -8.71 -11.43
N ALA A 107 1.59 -8.38 -12.54
CA ALA A 107 0.13 -8.48 -12.66
C ALA A 107 -0.40 -9.92 -12.59
N PRO A 108 0.12 -10.89 -13.39
CA PRO A 108 -0.38 -12.26 -13.35
C PRO A 108 -0.10 -12.94 -12.00
N LEU A 109 1.07 -12.72 -11.40
CA LEU A 109 1.40 -13.30 -10.09
C LEU A 109 0.54 -12.70 -8.97
N LEU A 110 0.23 -11.41 -9.01
CA LEU A 110 -0.71 -10.80 -8.07
C LEU A 110 -2.10 -11.43 -8.21
N ALA A 111 -2.60 -11.60 -9.43
CA ALA A 111 -3.91 -12.22 -9.68
C ALA A 111 -3.95 -13.68 -9.17
N LEU A 112 -2.89 -14.46 -9.40
CA LEU A 112 -2.75 -15.82 -8.89
C LEU A 112 -2.74 -15.85 -7.36
N ALA A 113 -1.90 -15.01 -6.74
CA ALA A 113 -1.82 -14.91 -5.28
C ALA A 113 -3.17 -14.55 -4.68
N MET A 114 -3.88 -13.57 -5.25
CA MET A 114 -5.19 -13.16 -4.74
C MET A 114 -6.25 -14.25 -4.91
N THR A 115 -6.24 -14.97 -6.02
CA THR A 115 -7.17 -16.09 -6.25
C THR A 115 -6.91 -17.20 -5.24
N TRP A 116 -5.63 -17.50 -4.98
CA TRP A 116 -5.22 -18.47 -3.97
C TRP A 116 -5.67 -18.07 -2.56
N TYR A 117 -5.41 -16.83 -2.14
CA TYR A 117 -5.83 -16.35 -0.82
C TYR A 117 -7.35 -16.25 -0.68
N ALA A 118 -8.07 -15.84 -1.72
CA ALA A 118 -9.54 -15.82 -1.70
C ALA A 118 -10.13 -17.25 -1.61
N MET A 119 -9.48 -18.23 -2.25
CA MET A 119 -9.88 -19.63 -2.13
C MET A 119 -9.63 -20.16 -0.72
N ARG A 120 -8.47 -19.87 -0.14
CA ARG A 120 -8.11 -20.19 1.25
C ARG A 120 -9.11 -19.62 2.26
N ASP A 121 -9.44 -18.34 2.12
CA ASP A 121 -10.43 -17.65 2.96
C ASP A 121 -11.82 -18.31 2.89
N ARG A 122 -12.25 -18.74 1.69
CA ARG A 122 -13.51 -19.48 1.51
C ARG A 122 -13.50 -20.89 2.10
N LEU A 123 -12.33 -21.52 2.14
CA LEU A 123 -12.13 -22.86 2.70
C LEU A 123 -11.85 -22.84 4.21
N GLY A 124 -11.61 -21.66 4.79
CA GLY A 124 -11.30 -21.50 6.21
C GLY A 124 -9.90 -21.97 6.62
N VAL A 125 -8.93 -21.99 5.68
CA VAL A 125 -7.55 -22.48 5.89
C VAL A 125 -6.47 -21.48 5.53
#